data_AF-A0A936KXE2-F1
#
_entry.id   AF-A0A936KXE2-F1
#
_cell.length_a   1.000
_cell.length_b   1.000
_cell.length_c   1.000
_cell.angle_alpha   90.00
_cell.angle_beta   90.00
_cell.angle_gamma   90.00
#
_symmetry.space_group_name_H-M   'P 1'
#
loop_
_entity.id
_entity.type
_entity.pdbx_description
1 polymer ?
#
loop_
_entity_poly.entity_id
_entity_poly.type
_entity_poly.pdbx_seq_one_letter_code
_entity_poly.pdbx_strand_id
1 'polypeptide(L)'
;MNLFNKIVNVFSPQIENEILNEDKFSSYEISYYISNFKHFSLSDLQDIIKHIPKNEVFVLGLKIGNSDSIKLEINNFLEFQEKVIEERTLYEDESILFTFKIKKNTEKYIYIYNFDSFCNLWNKYPMVNILHLIKDFQNKHGKLNFILLEGNVTCFETSKISFTHTPLIEETRLNKNFISDNCHFGNIEEYPFDAYSFQIINKSEVINPITEALEKYTLLFSIISLFDITTISDDLLTYKLNGYKSFNGKIKLYDLDKKLASLYFKIFDWVYCEKSNISDKIGLARNIISLSLTENSLNISDSVYLSIQSSYKAYLQANISKYIEIRNKIVDELSWISQKSGEIASNYLSNYQKSIFTFLSFFISVFILRFLKEEVSNNGFSKAETIFSLSFLLLSFLFLIFSIWNLKLEKTRLIRKYNNLKSRYTDLLDVKDIERILKGDAEFNYEISYINKRKRNYTFLWITTILVLIATVLTVSEYLNWCMILEFLTEKMK
;
A
#
# COMPACT_ATOMS: atom_id res chain seq x y z
N MET A 1 -28.78 29.64 29.71
CA MET A 1 -28.20 30.97 30.01
C MET A 1 -26.76 30.77 30.45
N ASN A 2 -25.81 31.33 29.70
CA ASN A 2 -24.39 31.12 29.94
C ASN A 2 -23.86 31.90 31.16
N LEU A 3 -22.64 31.59 31.59
CA LEU A 3 -22.03 32.21 32.78
C LEU A 3 -21.90 33.72 32.62
N PHE A 4 -21.51 34.18 31.42
CA PHE A 4 -21.40 35.60 31.09
C PHE A 4 -22.72 36.35 31.34
N ASN A 5 -23.84 35.86 30.83
CA ASN A 5 -25.14 36.53 31.01
C ASN A 5 -25.58 36.57 32.48
N LYS A 6 -25.21 35.57 33.29
CA LYS A 6 -25.46 35.61 34.75
C LYS A 6 -24.62 36.67 35.44
N ILE A 7 -23.36 36.81 35.04
CA ILE A 7 -22.45 37.84 35.56
C ILE A 7 -22.94 39.24 35.17
N VAL A 8 -23.33 39.44 33.90
CA VAL A 8 -23.88 40.72 33.40
C VAL A 8 -25.18 41.12 34.11
N ASN A 9 -26.02 40.15 34.48
CA ASN A 9 -27.23 40.43 35.25
C ASN A 9 -26.93 40.93 36.67
N VAL A 10 -25.89 40.42 37.32
CA VAL A 10 -25.48 40.87 38.67
C VAL A 10 -24.68 42.16 38.58
N PHE A 11 -23.72 42.22 37.67
CA PHE A 11 -22.82 43.35 37.45
C PHE A 11 -23.15 44.00 36.11
N SER A 12 -24.05 44.99 36.10
CA SER A 12 -24.51 45.62 34.87
C SER A 12 -23.39 46.44 34.22
N PRO A 13 -23.06 46.19 32.94
CA PRO A 13 -22.01 46.94 32.24
C PRO A 13 -22.40 48.40 32.02
N GLN A 14 -21.43 49.30 31.97
CA GLN A 14 -21.58 50.64 31.41
C GLN A 14 -21.65 50.55 29.88
N ILE A 15 -22.65 51.21 29.29
CA ILE A 15 -23.04 51.07 27.88
C ILE A 15 -21.93 51.53 26.91
N GLU A 16 -21.06 52.45 27.33
CA GLU A 16 -20.06 53.09 26.47
C GLU A 16 -18.70 52.37 26.43
N ASN A 17 -18.48 51.33 27.25
CA ASN A 17 -17.17 50.70 27.42
C ASN A 17 -17.08 49.31 26.78
N GLU A 18 -15.92 48.98 26.21
CA GLU A 18 -15.65 47.64 25.67
C GLU A 18 -15.68 46.58 26.76
N ILE A 19 -16.36 45.47 26.48
CA ILE A 19 -16.41 44.30 27.35
C ILE A 19 -15.40 43.27 26.86
N LEU A 20 -14.40 42.97 27.67
CA LEU A 20 -13.53 41.82 27.47
C LEU A 20 -14.27 40.57 27.94
N ASN A 21 -14.45 39.59 27.06
CA ASN A 21 -14.98 38.26 27.38
C ASN A 21 -14.18 37.23 26.55
N GLU A 22 -13.14 36.66 27.14
CA GLU A 22 -12.20 35.74 26.47
C GLU A 22 -12.17 34.37 27.16
N ASP A 23 -12.56 33.34 26.41
CA ASP A 23 -12.50 31.94 26.81
C ASP A 23 -11.33 31.25 26.09
N LYS A 24 -10.31 30.87 26.86
CA LYS A 24 -9.04 30.27 26.41
C LYS A 24 -8.92 28.82 26.92
N PHE A 25 -7.95 28.07 26.40
CA PHE A 25 -7.71 26.69 26.84
C PHE A 25 -7.36 26.60 28.34
N SER A 26 -6.56 27.53 28.86
CA SER A 26 -6.08 27.54 30.25
C SER A 26 -6.84 28.50 31.18
N SER A 27 -7.65 29.41 30.64
CA SER A 27 -8.30 30.44 31.45
C SER A 27 -9.58 30.97 30.82
N TYR A 28 -10.47 31.51 31.65
CA TYR A 28 -11.62 32.30 31.23
C TYR A 28 -11.54 33.68 31.89
N GLU A 29 -11.69 34.76 31.12
CA GLU A 29 -11.48 36.13 31.57
C GLU A 29 -12.62 37.03 31.10
N ILE A 30 -13.22 37.75 32.06
CA ILE A 30 -14.20 38.81 31.80
C ILE A 30 -13.68 40.09 32.46
N SER A 31 -13.74 41.22 31.75
CA SER A 31 -13.37 42.52 32.31
C SER A 31 -14.18 43.64 31.66
N TYR A 32 -14.83 44.48 32.48
CA TYR A 32 -15.58 45.66 32.01
C TYR A 32 -15.90 46.62 33.16
N TYR A 33 -16.32 47.85 32.82
CA TYR A 33 -16.76 48.82 33.82
C TYR A 33 -18.24 48.64 34.17
N ILE A 34 -18.58 48.71 35.46
CA ILE A 34 -19.94 48.49 35.96
C ILE A 34 -20.68 49.79 36.27
N SER A 35 -22.01 49.78 36.11
CA SER A 35 -22.90 50.93 36.38
C SER A 35 -23.70 50.79 37.68
N ASN A 36 -23.81 49.58 38.23
CA ASN A 36 -24.74 49.25 39.32
C ASN A 36 -24.04 48.91 40.65
N PHE A 37 -22.84 49.44 40.92
CA PHE A 37 -22.06 49.07 42.12
C PHE A 37 -22.81 49.22 43.45
N LYS A 38 -23.61 50.29 43.61
CA LYS A 38 -24.43 50.52 44.82
C LYS A 38 -25.57 49.52 44.98
N HIS A 39 -26.01 48.88 43.90
CA HIS A 39 -27.32 48.21 43.84
C HIS A 39 -27.26 46.71 43.51
N PHE A 40 -26.10 46.14 43.15
CA PHE A 40 -26.02 44.70 42.89
C PHE A 40 -26.23 43.86 44.16
N SER A 41 -26.85 42.70 44.00
CA SER A 41 -27.10 41.77 45.10
C SER A 41 -25.90 40.84 45.35
N LEU A 42 -25.48 40.75 46.61
CA LEU A 42 -24.42 39.80 47.02
C LEU A 42 -24.94 38.36 47.11
N SER A 43 -26.25 38.13 47.27
CA SER A 43 -26.83 36.77 47.27
C SER A 43 -26.70 36.11 45.91
N ASP A 44 -26.92 36.86 44.84
CA ASP A 44 -26.90 36.37 43.46
C ASP A 44 -25.47 35.96 43.04
N LEU A 45 -24.47 36.53 43.71
CA LEU A 45 -23.06 36.22 43.56
C LEU A 45 -22.74 34.78 44.03
N GLN A 46 -23.41 34.29 45.09
CA GLN A 46 -23.26 32.89 45.51
C GLN A 46 -23.80 31.91 44.47
N ASP A 47 -24.86 32.28 43.75
CA ASP A 47 -25.41 31.44 42.70
C ASP A 47 -24.49 31.37 41.48
N ILE A 48 -23.80 32.46 41.13
CA ILE A 48 -22.73 32.45 40.10
C ILE A 48 -21.62 31.46 40.49
N ILE A 49 -21.16 31.49 41.75
CA ILE A 49 -20.07 30.63 42.23
C ILE A 49 -20.47 29.15 42.16
N LYS A 50 -21.72 28.80 42.46
CA LYS A 50 -22.23 27.41 42.36
C LYS A 50 -22.17 26.84 40.93
N HIS A 51 -22.14 27.69 39.90
CA HIS A 51 -22.03 27.25 38.50
C HIS A 51 -20.59 26.96 38.06
N ILE A 52 -19.59 27.28 38.88
CA ILE A 52 -18.19 27.00 38.60
C ILE A 52 -17.88 25.56 39.07
N PRO A 53 -17.31 24.69 38.21
CA PRO A 53 -16.83 23.37 38.63
C PRO A 53 -15.88 23.44 39.83
N LYS A 54 -16.03 22.52 40.78
CA LYS A 54 -15.31 22.55 42.08
C LYS A 54 -13.78 22.44 41.98
N ASN A 55 -13.27 21.97 40.84
CA ASN A 55 -11.85 21.78 40.58
C ASN A 55 -11.18 22.97 39.87
N GLU A 56 -11.93 24.03 39.59
CA GLU A 56 -11.45 25.26 38.95
C GLU A 56 -11.10 26.31 40.02
N VAL A 57 -10.15 27.20 39.71
CA VAL A 57 -9.77 28.31 40.60
C VAL A 57 -10.25 29.62 40.00
N PHE A 58 -11.06 30.39 40.70
CA PHE A 58 -11.53 31.69 40.24
C PHE A 58 -11.08 32.83 41.15
N VAL A 59 -10.96 34.02 40.57
CA VAL A 59 -10.71 35.30 41.24
C VAL A 59 -11.63 36.35 40.61
N LEU A 60 -12.44 36.99 41.44
CA LEU A 60 -13.23 38.17 41.06
C LEU A 60 -12.59 39.40 41.70
N GLY A 61 -12.35 40.45 40.93
CA GLY A 61 -11.78 41.71 41.40
C GLY A 61 -12.68 42.89 41.08
N LEU A 62 -12.88 43.78 42.05
CA LEU A 62 -13.50 45.09 41.88
C LEU A 62 -12.46 46.16 42.17
N LYS A 63 -12.13 47.00 41.18
CA LYS A 63 -11.18 48.11 41.33
C LYS A 63 -11.92 49.42 41.21
N ILE A 64 -11.87 50.25 42.26
CA ILE A 64 -12.58 51.54 42.35
C ILE A 64 -11.55 52.65 42.07
N GLY A 65 -11.69 53.35 40.95
CA GLY A 65 -10.72 54.37 40.55
C GLY A 65 -9.26 53.85 40.54
N ASN A 66 -8.41 54.46 41.37
CA ASN A 66 -6.99 54.10 41.51
C ASN A 66 -6.67 53.24 42.74
N SER A 67 -7.68 52.79 43.50
CA SER A 67 -7.51 51.95 44.69
C SER A 67 -7.01 50.53 44.35
N ASP A 68 -6.61 49.80 45.39
CA ASP A 68 -6.35 48.37 45.30
C ASP A 68 -7.63 47.60 45.01
N SER A 69 -7.54 46.53 44.22
CA SER A 69 -8.71 45.73 43.87
C SER A 69 -9.21 44.92 45.07
N ILE A 70 -10.50 45.01 45.39
CA ILE A 70 -11.19 44.11 46.31
C ILE A 70 -11.34 42.75 45.62
N LYS A 71 -10.77 41.70 46.19
CA LYS A 71 -10.73 40.36 45.56
C LYS A 71 -11.58 39.34 46.30
N LEU A 72 -12.38 38.60 45.54
CA LEU A 72 -13.08 37.40 45.98
C LEU A 72 -12.42 36.16 45.38
N GLU A 73 -12.12 35.22 46.26
CA GLU A 73 -11.55 33.90 46.05
C GLU A 73 -12.45 32.85 46.74
N ILE A 74 -12.16 31.57 46.54
CA ILE A 74 -13.05 30.45 46.95
C ILE A 74 -13.41 30.48 48.46
N ASN A 75 -12.51 30.97 49.32
CA ASN A 75 -12.64 30.87 50.78
C ASN A 75 -12.77 32.21 51.52
N ASN A 76 -12.92 33.34 50.83
CA ASN A 76 -12.92 34.67 51.48
C ASN A 76 -14.22 35.48 51.26
N PHE A 77 -15.35 34.80 50.98
CA PHE A 77 -16.61 35.47 50.66
C PHE A 77 -17.07 36.48 51.72
N LEU A 78 -16.95 36.15 53.01
CA LEU A 78 -17.34 37.05 54.10
C LEU A 78 -16.47 38.32 54.13
N GLU A 79 -15.15 38.17 54.02
CA GLU A 79 -14.20 39.29 53.98
C GLU A 79 -14.44 40.18 52.76
N PHE A 80 -14.70 39.58 51.60
CA PHE A 80 -15.07 40.31 50.39
C PHE A 80 -16.37 41.11 50.58
N GLN A 81 -17.38 40.49 51.18
CA GLN A 81 -18.66 41.13 51.44
C GLN A 81 -18.52 42.33 52.38
N GLU A 82 -17.74 42.22 53.46
CA GLU A 82 -17.47 43.31 54.39
C GLU A 82 -16.79 44.50 53.68
N LYS A 83 -15.72 44.24 52.91
CA LYS A 83 -14.98 45.26 52.15
C LYS A 83 -15.86 45.97 51.10
N VAL A 84 -16.71 45.22 50.39
CA VAL A 84 -17.62 45.82 49.41
C VAL A 84 -18.66 46.72 50.08
N ILE A 85 -19.19 46.32 51.24
CA ILE A 85 -20.17 47.13 51.98
C ILE A 85 -19.53 48.42 52.49
N GLU A 86 -18.30 48.33 53.02
CA GLU A 86 -17.53 49.50 53.46
C GLU A 86 -17.31 50.49 52.32
N GLU A 87 -16.79 50.03 51.19
CA GLU A 87 -16.50 50.87 50.01
C GLU A 87 -17.77 51.47 49.38
N ARG A 88 -18.91 50.79 49.46
CA ARG A 88 -20.21 51.36 49.03
C ARG A 88 -20.60 52.60 49.82
N THR A 89 -20.19 52.73 51.08
CA THR A 89 -20.49 53.90 51.91
C THR A 89 -19.62 55.11 51.57
N LEU A 90 -18.43 54.88 51.02
CA LEU A 90 -17.43 55.91 50.68
C LEU A 90 -17.46 56.30 49.19
N TYR A 91 -18.29 55.63 48.39
CA TYR A 91 -18.30 55.80 46.94
C TYR A 91 -18.90 57.14 46.47
N GLU A 92 -18.08 57.94 45.78
CA GLU A 92 -18.42 59.24 45.18
C GLU A 92 -18.37 59.22 43.63
N ASP A 93 -19.07 58.26 43.00
CA ASP A 93 -19.23 58.18 41.53
C ASP A 93 -17.93 57.94 40.72
N GLU A 94 -16.96 57.22 41.31
CA GLU A 94 -15.76 56.76 40.61
C GLU A 94 -16.04 55.60 39.63
N SER A 95 -15.23 55.48 38.56
CA SER A 95 -15.33 54.34 37.64
C SER A 95 -14.90 53.04 38.33
N ILE A 96 -15.70 51.98 38.21
CA ILE A 96 -15.38 50.67 38.80
C ILE A 96 -15.13 49.64 37.72
N LEU A 97 -13.90 49.13 37.71
CA LEU A 97 -13.49 48.03 36.83
C LEU A 97 -13.80 46.70 37.52
N PHE A 98 -14.71 45.93 36.92
CA PHE A 98 -14.96 44.55 37.26
C PHE A 98 -14.01 43.65 36.48
N THR A 99 -13.41 42.68 37.17
CA THR A 99 -12.59 41.62 36.59
C THR A 99 -13.02 40.28 37.14
N PHE A 100 -13.12 39.27 36.28
CA PHE A 100 -13.43 37.92 36.68
C PHE A 100 -12.57 36.95 35.88
N LYS A 101 -11.75 36.18 36.59
CA LYS A 101 -10.79 35.27 35.98
C LYS A 101 -10.92 33.89 36.57
N ILE A 102 -11.03 32.89 35.71
CA ILE A 102 -10.97 31.48 36.07
C ILE A 102 -9.69 30.88 35.48
N LYS A 103 -8.91 30.20 36.30
CA LYS A 103 -7.80 29.34 35.88
C LYS A 103 -8.33 27.91 35.76
N LYS A 104 -8.34 27.40 34.54
CA LYS A 104 -8.91 26.08 34.21
C LYS A 104 -7.98 24.96 34.63
N ASN A 105 -8.58 23.87 35.09
CA ASN A 105 -7.82 22.63 35.29
C ASN A 105 -7.82 21.83 33.98
N THR A 106 -6.66 21.69 33.34
CA THR A 106 -6.55 21.09 32.01
C THR A 106 -6.06 19.64 32.00
N GLU A 107 -6.01 18.96 33.14
CA GLU A 107 -5.45 17.60 33.23
C GLU A 107 -6.28 16.52 32.51
N LYS A 108 -7.61 16.63 32.56
CA LYS A 108 -8.54 15.63 32.00
C LYS A 108 -9.50 16.19 30.98
N TYR A 109 -10.08 17.34 31.29
CA TYR A 109 -11.11 18.00 30.51
C TYR A 109 -10.91 19.52 30.61
N ILE A 110 -11.27 20.25 29.56
CA ILE A 110 -11.24 21.72 29.56
C ILE A 110 -12.69 22.22 29.52
N TYR A 111 -13.10 22.94 30.55
CA TYR A 111 -14.44 23.54 30.58
C TYR A 111 -14.50 24.76 29.66
N ILE A 112 -15.58 24.87 28.89
CA ILE A 112 -15.91 26.04 28.07
C ILE A 112 -17.08 26.75 28.74
N TYR A 113 -16.82 27.98 29.18
CA TYR A 113 -17.75 28.83 29.91
C TYR A 113 -18.58 29.72 28.98
N ASN A 114 -17.98 30.15 27.88
CA ASN A 114 -18.63 30.92 26.84
C ASN A 114 -18.21 30.41 25.45
N PHE A 115 -19.13 29.77 24.75
CA PHE A 115 -18.80 29.09 23.48
C PHE A 115 -18.49 30.08 22.35
N ASP A 116 -19.21 31.19 22.27
CA ASP A 116 -18.98 32.22 21.23
C ASP A 116 -17.59 32.85 21.37
N SER A 117 -17.19 33.20 22.59
CA SER A 117 -15.86 33.70 22.92
C SER A 117 -14.77 32.69 22.58
N PHE A 118 -15.00 31.40 22.90
CA PHE A 118 -14.08 30.33 22.55
C PHE A 118 -13.97 30.17 21.02
N CYS A 119 -15.07 30.30 20.27
CA CYS A 119 -15.04 30.33 18.80
C CYS A 119 -14.25 31.52 18.25
N ASN A 120 -14.34 32.69 18.87
CA ASN A 120 -13.56 33.88 18.48
C ASN A 120 -12.05 33.65 18.63
N LEU A 121 -11.63 32.88 19.64
CA LEU A 121 -10.23 32.47 19.78
C LEU A 121 -9.77 31.65 18.56
N TRP A 122 -10.56 30.67 18.13
CA TRP A 122 -10.20 29.85 16.97
C TRP A 122 -10.11 30.64 15.66
N ASN A 123 -10.90 31.71 15.53
CA ASN A 123 -10.84 32.61 14.37
C ASN A 123 -9.68 33.61 14.42
N LYS A 124 -9.31 34.08 15.62
CA LYS A 124 -8.31 35.15 15.80
C LYS A 124 -6.87 34.64 15.66
N TYR A 125 -6.61 33.41 16.08
CA TYR A 125 -5.27 32.84 16.07
C TYR A 125 -4.93 32.18 14.72
N PRO A 126 -3.65 32.24 14.27
CA PRO A 126 -3.17 31.45 13.14
C PRO A 126 -3.45 29.96 13.33
N MET A 127 -3.68 29.23 12.24
CA MET A 127 -4.03 27.80 12.32
C MET A 127 -2.90 26.98 12.96
N VAL A 128 -1.64 27.29 12.67
CA VAL A 128 -0.48 26.68 13.34
C VAL A 128 -0.54 26.83 14.86
N ASN A 129 -0.92 28.00 15.39
CA ASN A 129 -1.00 28.23 16.84
C ASN A 129 -2.07 27.35 17.49
N ILE A 130 -3.21 27.17 16.80
CA ILE A 130 -4.25 26.25 17.25
C ILE A 130 -3.76 24.80 17.23
N LEU A 131 -2.97 24.38 16.23
CA LEU A 131 -2.35 23.04 16.22
C LEU A 131 -1.41 22.81 17.42
N HIS A 132 -0.62 23.82 17.79
CA HIS A 132 0.20 23.77 19.00
C HIS A 132 -0.66 23.63 20.26
N LEU A 133 -1.72 24.43 20.40
CA LEU A 133 -2.65 24.29 21.52
C LEU A 133 -3.30 22.90 21.55
N ILE A 134 -3.71 22.36 20.41
CA ILE A 134 -4.29 21.02 20.33
C ILE A 134 -3.29 19.97 20.81
N LYS A 135 -2.01 20.07 20.41
CA LYS A 135 -0.93 19.17 20.82
C LYS A 135 -0.61 19.27 22.31
N ASP A 136 -0.48 20.49 22.82
CA ASP A 136 -0.01 20.75 24.19
C ASP A 136 -1.04 20.37 25.25
N PHE A 137 -2.33 20.46 24.91
CA PHE A 137 -3.44 20.19 25.83
C PHE A 137 -4.03 18.77 25.67
N GLN A 138 -3.42 17.89 24.88
CA GLN A 138 -3.86 16.50 24.82
C GLN A 138 -3.68 15.81 26.17
N ASN A 139 -4.64 14.99 26.55
CA ASN A 139 -4.51 14.13 27.73
C ASN A 139 -3.48 13.01 27.48
N LYS A 140 -3.24 12.18 28.50
CA LYS A 140 -2.29 11.04 28.44
C LYS A 140 -2.59 10.01 27.33
N HIS A 141 -3.80 10.00 26.78
CA HIS A 141 -4.24 9.12 25.69
C HIS A 141 -4.17 9.81 24.31
N GLY A 142 -3.67 11.05 24.25
CA GLY A 142 -3.60 11.84 23.03
C GLY A 142 -4.97 12.36 22.55
N LYS A 143 -5.99 12.43 23.43
CA LYS A 143 -7.31 12.99 23.14
C LYS A 143 -7.50 14.32 23.87
N LEU A 144 -8.19 15.26 23.24
CA LEU A 144 -8.51 16.58 23.79
C LEU A 144 -10.02 16.67 24.03
N ASN A 145 -10.42 16.80 25.30
CA ASN A 145 -11.83 16.76 25.68
C ASN A 145 -12.27 18.11 26.24
N PHE A 146 -13.26 18.73 25.60
CA PHE A 146 -13.90 19.96 26.03
C PHE A 146 -15.28 19.69 26.63
N ILE A 147 -15.59 20.34 27.75
CA ILE A 147 -16.89 20.28 28.41
C ILE A 147 -17.66 21.57 28.19
N LEU A 148 -18.76 21.50 27.45
CA LEU A 148 -19.65 22.60 27.14
C LEU A 148 -20.61 22.82 28.32
N LEU A 149 -20.45 23.95 29.03
CA LEU A 149 -21.35 24.33 30.12
C LEU A 149 -22.67 24.96 29.62
N GLU A 150 -22.67 25.46 28.39
CA GLU A 150 -23.85 26.02 27.72
C GLU A 150 -24.71 24.91 27.09
N GLY A 151 -25.85 24.56 27.70
CA GLY A 151 -26.69 23.45 27.25
C GLY A 151 -27.40 23.62 25.90
N ASN A 152 -27.31 24.79 25.27
CA ASN A 152 -27.86 25.07 23.93
C ASN A 152 -26.85 24.82 22.80
N VAL A 153 -25.58 24.55 23.12
CA VAL A 153 -24.55 24.27 22.13
C VAL A 153 -24.57 22.79 21.80
N THR A 154 -24.71 22.46 20.52
CA THR A 154 -24.74 21.05 20.08
C THR A 154 -23.35 20.41 20.20
N CYS A 155 -23.33 19.16 20.67
CA CYS A 155 -22.10 18.39 20.80
C CYS A 155 -21.56 17.97 19.43
N PHE A 156 -20.24 17.86 19.31
CA PHE A 156 -19.57 17.34 18.12
C PHE A 156 -18.22 16.74 18.48
N GLU A 157 -17.75 15.79 17.68
CA GLU A 157 -16.49 15.11 17.94
C GLU A 157 -15.79 14.58 16.70
N THR A 158 -14.50 14.35 16.88
CA THR A 158 -13.57 13.65 16.00
C THR A 158 -12.98 12.47 16.78
N SER A 159 -12.09 11.70 16.15
CA SER A 159 -11.41 10.61 16.88
C SER A 159 -10.51 11.10 18.03
N LYS A 160 -10.01 12.35 17.97
CA LYS A 160 -9.03 12.91 18.92
C LYS A 160 -9.48 14.16 19.65
N ILE A 161 -10.59 14.77 19.28
CA ILE A 161 -11.11 16.00 19.87
C ILE A 161 -12.62 15.86 20.07
N SER A 162 -13.12 16.09 21.28
CA SER A 162 -14.55 16.01 21.58
C SER A 162 -15.05 17.26 22.31
N PHE A 163 -16.23 17.72 21.93
CA PHE A 163 -16.97 18.80 22.59
C PHE A 163 -18.31 18.24 23.08
N THR A 164 -18.42 18.01 24.39
CA THR A 164 -19.58 17.32 25.00
C THR A 164 -20.07 18.03 26.26
N HIS A 165 -21.31 17.79 26.69
CA HIS A 165 -21.81 18.29 27.98
C HIS A 165 -21.37 17.44 29.17
N THR A 166 -21.09 16.16 28.93
CA THR A 166 -20.69 15.19 29.95
C THR A 166 -19.26 14.70 29.73
N PRO A 167 -18.53 14.39 30.81
CA PRO A 167 -17.21 13.81 30.69
C PRO A 167 -17.28 12.45 30.01
N LEU A 168 -16.65 12.32 28.85
CA LEU A 168 -16.42 11.01 28.22
C LEU A 168 -15.21 10.35 28.87
N ILE A 169 -15.34 9.06 29.19
CA ILE A 169 -14.25 8.20 29.64
C ILE A 169 -14.03 7.20 28.52
N GLU A 170 -13.09 7.47 27.61
CA GLU A 170 -12.77 6.50 26.57
C GLU A 170 -11.27 6.38 26.33
N GLU A 171 -10.85 5.11 26.30
CA GLU A 171 -9.54 4.66 25.82
C GLU A 171 -9.56 4.66 24.29
N THR A 172 -8.93 5.64 23.66
CA THR A 172 -8.63 5.52 22.23
C THR A 172 -7.33 4.75 22.05
N ARG A 173 -7.43 3.60 21.37
CA ARG A 173 -6.24 2.90 20.84
C ARG A 173 -5.65 3.72 19.71
N LEU A 174 -4.43 4.20 19.90
CA LEU A 174 -3.61 4.82 18.87
C LEU A 174 -3.23 3.76 17.83
N ASN A 175 -3.65 3.95 16.58
CA ASN A 175 -2.95 3.37 15.43
C ASN A 175 -1.96 4.42 14.93
N LYS A 176 -0.66 4.11 14.91
CA LYS A 176 0.40 5.00 14.42
C LYS A 176 1.23 4.31 13.34
N ASN A 177 1.66 5.11 12.35
CA ASN A 177 2.80 4.93 11.45
C ASN A 177 2.64 4.11 10.15
N PHE A 178 1.75 4.50 9.23
CA PHE A 178 1.83 4.06 7.82
C PHE A 178 1.97 5.20 6.80
N ILE A 179 1.61 6.42 7.20
CA ILE A 179 1.61 7.60 6.32
C ILE A 179 3.05 8.04 6.02
N SER A 180 3.91 8.09 7.04
CA SER A 180 5.32 8.49 6.91
C SER A 180 6.16 7.60 5.99
N ASP A 181 5.74 6.36 5.78
CA ASP A 181 6.47 5.42 4.91
C ASP A 181 6.23 5.73 3.42
N ASN A 182 5.19 6.50 3.10
CA ASN A 182 4.74 6.76 1.74
C ASN A 182 4.81 8.24 1.35
N CYS A 183 4.96 9.16 2.31
CA CYS A 183 5.17 10.59 2.05
C CYS A 183 6.17 11.22 3.02
N HIS A 184 6.74 12.36 2.62
CA HIS A 184 7.63 13.16 3.46
C HIS A 184 6.91 14.41 3.99
N PHE A 185 6.70 14.46 5.30
CA PHE A 185 6.21 15.66 5.98
C PHE A 185 7.31 16.23 6.90
N GLY A 186 7.84 17.41 6.56
CA GLY A 186 8.99 17.98 7.27
C GLY A 186 8.70 18.41 8.71
N ASN A 187 7.43 18.61 9.08
CA ASN A 187 7.02 19.01 10.43
C ASN A 187 6.33 17.86 11.20
N ILE A 188 6.61 16.60 10.89
CA ILE A 188 5.94 15.43 11.50
C ILE A 188 6.10 15.36 13.02
N GLU A 189 7.24 15.78 13.57
CA GLU A 189 7.48 15.82 15.02
C GLU A 189 6.72 16.98 15.69
N GLU A 190 6.63 18.10 14.97
CA GLU A 190 5.96 19.30 15.44
C GLU A 190 4.44 19.10 15.46
N TYR A 191 3.87 18.52 14.40
CA TYR A 191 2.45 18.25 14.23
C TYR A 191 2.20 16.76 13.93
N PRO A 192 2.25 15.89 14.95
CA PRO A 192 2.15 14.43 14.79
C PRO A 192 0.70 13.96 14.62
N PHE A 193 -0.02 14.56 13.68
CA PHE A 193 -1.43 14.30 13.40
C PHE A 193 -1.65 13.69 12.01
N ASP A 194 -2.83 13.11 11.82
CA ASP A 194 -3.33 12.61 10.55
C ASP A 194 -4.73 13.19 10.26
N ALA A 195 -5.31 12.90 9.10
CA ALA A 195 -6.63 13.40 8.77
C ALA A 195 -7.74 12.84 9.68
N TYR A 196 -7.58 11.60 10.19
CA TYR A 196 -8.52 11.01 11.14
C TYR A 196 -8.59 11.77 12.47
N SER A 197 -7.51 12.45 12.85
CA SER A 197 -7.43 13.25 14.06
C SER A 197 -8.41 14.44 14.06
N PHE A 198 -8.80 14.92 12.87
CA PHE A 198 -9.65 16.11 12.72
C PHE A 198 -10.97 15.85 11.99
N GLN A 199 -11.11 14.70 11.30
CA GLN A 199 -12.36 14.35 10.64
C GLN A 199 -13.51 14.28 11.65
N ILE A 200 -14.53 15.10 11.43
CA ILE A 200 -15.74 15.14 12.24
C ILE A 200 -16.56 13.86 11.98
N ILE A 201 -16.86 13.13 13.06
CA ILE A 201 -17.64 11.89 13.05
C ILE A 201 -19.11 12.23 13.28
N ASN A 202 -19.38 12.98 14.35
CA ASN A 202 -20.71 13.47 14.69
C ASN A 202 -20.79 14.96 14.38
N LYS A 203 -21.47 15.29 13.27
CA LYS A 203 -21.66 16.69 12.85
C LYS A 203 -22.67 17.38 13.75
N SER A 204 -22.30 18.57 14.21
CA SER A 204 -23.26 19.52 14.77
C SER A 204 -24.24 19.98 13.67
N GLU A 205 -25.50 20.19 14.04
CA GLU A 205 -26.51 20.79 13.16
C GLU A 205 -26.20 22.25 12.81
N VAL A 206 -25.37 22.92 13.62
CA VAL A 206 -25.02 24.33 13.48
C VAL A 206 -23.53 24.46 13.17
N ILE A 207 -23.23 25.01 11.99
CA ILE A 207 -21.86 25.31 11.58
C ILE A 207 -21.30 26.40 12.51
N ASN A 208 -20.14 26.14 13.09
CA ASN A 208 -19.42 27.08 13.95
C ASN A 208 -17.93 27.15 13.56
N PRO A 209 -17.21 28.23 13.92
CA PRO A 209 -15.81 28.43 13.57
C PRO A 209 -14.88 27.24 13.85
N ILE A 210 -15.11 26.52 14.95
CA ILE A 210 -14.30 25.36 15.34
C ILE A 210 -14.51 24.22 14.35
N THR A 211 -15.77 23.91 14.01
CA THR A 211 -16.07 22.87 13.01
C THR A 211 -15.48 23.21 11.64
N GLU A 212 -15.48 24.48 11.25
CA GLU A 212 -14.83 24.92 10.00
C GLU A 212 -13.31 24.74 10.04
N ALA A 213 -12.68 25.08 11.16
CA ALA A 213 -11.25 24.87 11.36
C ALA A 213 -10.89 23.38 11.31
N LEU A 214 -11.69 22.51 11.94
CA LEU A 214 -11.52 21.05 11.89
C LEU A 214 -11.65 20.50 10.46
N GLU A 215 -12.58 21.00 9.65
CA GLU A 215 -12.67 20.63 8.23
C GLU A 215 -11.43 21.07 7.45
N LYS A 216 -10.91 22.29 7.69
CA LYS A 216 -9.64 22.74 7.08
C LYS A 216 -8.44 21.91 7.53
N TYR A 217 -8.35 21.52 8.81
CA TYR A 217 -7.31 20.60 9.28
C TYR A 217 -7.43 19.22 8.66
N THR A 218 -8.65 18.71 8.51
CA THR A 218 -8.90 17.45 7.80
C THR A 218 -8.36 17.51 6.38
N LEU A 219 -8.65 18.60 5.65
CA LEU A 219 -8.11 18.83 4.31
C LEU A 219 -6.58 18.91 4.32
N LEU A 220 -6.00 19.72 5.21
CA LEU A 220 -4.56 19.89 5.37
C LEU A 220 -3.85 18.55 5.55
N PHE A 221 -4.27 17.75 6.52
CA PHE A 221 -3.63 16.47 6.81
C PHE A 221 -3.95 15.39 5.78
N SER A 222 -5.06 15.51 5.04
CA SER A 222 -5.30 14.67 3.86
C SER A 222 -4.30 14.98 2.74
N ILE A 223 -4.04 16.27 2.46
CA ILE A 223 -3.04 16.70 1.47
C ILE A 223 -1.63 16.23 1.88
N ILE A 224 -1.22 16.50 3.13
CA ILE A 224 0.07 16.07 3.68
C ILE A 224 0.29 14.57 3.49
N SER A 225 -0.76 13.77 3.70
CA SER A 225 -0.70 12.31 3.60
C SER A 225 -0.74 11.79 2.16
N LEU A 226 -1.26 12.56 1.21
CA LEU A 226 -1.40 12.15 -0.19
C LEU A 226 -0.26 12.64 -1.07
N PHE A 227 0.35 13.79 -0.76
CA PHE A 227 1.38 14.43 -1.58
C PHE A 227 2.76 13.86 -1.23
N ASP A 228 3.75 14.04 -2.10
CA ASP A 228 5.08 13.43 -1.91
C ASP A 228 5.89 14.14 -0.83
N ILE A 229 5.91 15.47 -0.86
CA ILE A 229 6.69 16.30 0.05
C ILE A 229 5.85 17.47 0.51
N THR A 230 5.71 17.66 1.81
CA THR A 230 5.00 18.80 2.40
C THR A 230 5.76 19.37 3.60
N THR A 231 5.62 20.68 3.81
CA THR A 231 6.18 21.41 4.94
C THR A 231 5.26 22.56 5.31
N ILE A 232 5.19 22.88 6.60
CA ILE A 232 4.48 24.03 7.14
C ILE A 232 5.52 25.00 7.73
N SER A 233 5.46 26.25 7.32
CA SER A 233 6.28 27.34 7.86
C SER A 233 5.45 28.61 7.90
N ASP A 234 5.37 29.30 9.03
CA ASP A 234 4.65 30.57 9.17
C ASP A 234 3.20 30.56 8.62
N ASP A 235 2.42 29.54 8.98
CA ASP A 235 1.03 29.35 8.51
C ASP A 235 0.89 29.20 6.96
N LEU A 236 1.99 28.81 6.30
CA LEU A 236 2.06 28.52 4.87
C LEU A 236 2.41 27.05 4.64
N LEU A 237 1.53 26.33 3.93
CA LEU A 237 1.80 24.98 3.44
C LEU A 237 2.57 25.07 2.12
N THR A 238 3.79 24.56 2.10
CA THR A 238 4.53 24.27 0.86
C THR A 238 4.38 22.80 0.52
N TYR A 239 4.00 22.49 -0.72
CA TYR A 239 3.69 21.13 -1.14
C TYR A 239 4.28 20.79 -2.50
N LYS A 240 4.56 19.50 -2.70
CA LYS A 240 4.99 18.89 -3.96
C LYS A 240 4.27 17.57 -4.18
N LEU A 241 3.71 17.41 -5.38
CA LEU A 241 3.05 16.22 -5.88
C LEU A 241 3.70 15.80 -7.19
N ASN A 242 4.14 14.56 -7.29
CA ASN A 242 4.66 13.94 -8.50
C ASN A 242 3.73 12.80 -8.89
N GLY A 243 2.93 13.03 -9.92
CA GLY A 243 2.20 11.98 -10.63
C GLY A 243 2.62 11.94 -12.10
N TYR A 244 1.64 11.83 -13.01
CA TYR A 244 1.87 12.04 -14.44
C TYR A 244 2.33 13.47 -14.76
N LYS A 245 1.95 14.43 -13.91
CA LYS A 245 2.45 15.80 -13.91
C LYS A 245 3.06 16.09 -12.53
N SER A 246 4.07 16.95 -12.49
CA SER A 246 4.65 17.44 -11.24
C SER A 246 4.03 18.80 -10.89
N PHE A 247 3.53 18.95 -9.67
CA PHE A 247 2.99 20.17 -9.13
C PHE A 247 3.74 20.56 -7.88
N ASN A 248 4.14 21.82 -7.81
CA ASN A 248 4.71 22.42 -6.61
C ASN A 248 3.93 23.71 -6.34
N GLY A 249 3.66 24.00 -5.08
CA GLY A 249 2.91 25.19 -4.73
C GLY A 249 3.06 25.57 -3.27
N LYS A 250 2.49 26.73 -2.96
CA LYS A 250 2.40 27.26 -1.60
C LYS A 250 1.00 27.83 -1.40
N ILE A 251 0.39 27.54 -0.26
CA ILE A 251 -0.93 28.06 0.11
C ILE A 251 -0.95 28.40 1.60
N LYS A 252 -1.56 29.53 1.96
CA LYS A 252 -1.76 29.85 3.38
C LYS A 252 -2.80 28.89 3.95
N LEU A 253 -2.61 28.43 5.19
CA LEU A 253 -3.53 27.47 5.80
C LEU A 253 -4.95 28.04 5.89
N TYR A 254 -5.07 29.33 6.18
CA TYR A 254 -6.36 30.03 6.20
C TYR A 254 -7.10 30.00 4.85
N ASP A 255 -6.38 29.97 3.73
CA ASP A 255 -6.96 30.00 2.38
C ASP A 255 -7.40 28.60 1.88
N LEU A 256 -7.22 27.55 2.69
CA LEU A 256 -7.71 26.21 2.38
C LEU A 256 -9.25 26.19 2.29
N ASP A 257 -9.77 25.74 1.14
CA ASP A 257 -11.22 25.62 0.93
C ASP A 257 -11.77 24.36 1.61
N LYS A 258 -12.45 24.55 2.75
CA LYS A 258 -13.11 23.48 3.51
C LYS A 258 -14.04 22.60 2.67
N LYS A 259 -14.59 23.08 1.54
CA LYS A 259 -15.42 22.27 0.64
C LYS A 259 -14.69 21.06 0.09
N LEU A 260 -13.37 21.15 -0.07
CA LEU A 260 -12.52 20.06 -0.56
C LEU A 260 -12.25 18.99 0.50
N ALA A 261 -12.47 19.29 1.79
CA ALA A 261 -12.11 18.40 2.90
C ALA A 261 -12.72 17.01 2.74
N SER A 262 -14.01 16.93 2.40
CA SER A 262 -14.73 15.66 2.21
C SER A 262 -14.14 14.81 1.09
N LEU A 263 -13.78 15.43 -0.04
CA LEU A 263 -13.26 14.72 -1.20
C LEU A 263 -11.82 14.23 -0.97
N TYR A 264 -10.95 15.08 -0.44
CA TYR A 264 -9.58 14.68 -0.09
C TYR A 264 -9.56 13.63 1.02
N PHE A 265 -10.41 13.78 2.04
CA PHE A 265 -10.54 12.79 3.10
C PHE A 265 -11.00 11.42 2.55
N LYS A 266 -11.96 11.38 1.62
CA LYS A 266 -12.38 10.12 0.97
C LYS A 266 -11.23 9.44 0.23
N ILE A 267 -10.39 10.21 -0.46
CA ILE A 267 -9.22 9.66 -1.15
C ILE A 267 -8.20 9.15 -0.13
N PHE A 268 -7.90 9.95 0.90
CA PHE A 268 -7.03 9.59 2.00
C PHE A 268 -7.50 8.29 2.68
N ASP A 269 -8.76 8.22 3.08
CA ASP A 269 -9.36 7.05 3.71
C ASP A 269 -9.27 5.83 2.80
N TRP A 270 -9.58 5.95 1.50
CA TRP A 270 -9.44 4.83 0.56
C TRP A 270 -8.00 4.30 0.42
N VAL A 271 -7.00 5.19 0.49
CA VAL A 271 -5.58 4.81 0.44
C VAL A 271 -5.17 4.09 1.73
N TYR A 272 -5.56 4.61 2.89
CA TYR A 272 -4.99 4.22 4.19
C TYR A 272 -5.91 3.35 5.07
N CYS A 273 -7.18 3.13 4.72
CA CYS A 273 -8.11 2.32 5.50
C CYS A 273 -7.67 0.85 5.59
N GLU A 274 -6.97 0.35 4.57
CA GLU A 274 -6.41 -1.01 4.52
C GLU A 274 -4.88 -0.94 4.52
N LYS A 275 -4.24 -1.88 5.23
CA LYS A 275 -2.78 -1.93 5.35
C LYS A 275 -2.05 -2.53 4.13
N SER A 276 -2.78 -3.09 3.17
CA SER A 276 -2.20 -3.73 1.98
C SER A 276 -2.13 -2.76 0.80
N ASN A 277 -1.05 -2.88 0.01
CA ASN A 277 -0.85 -2.16 -1.25
C ASN A 277 -0.98 -0.62 -1.15
N ILE A 278 -0.65 -0.04 0.00
CA ILE A 278 -0.73 1.43 0.22
C ILE A 278 0.10 2.15 -0.85
N SER A 279 1.33 1.67 -1.13
CA SER A 279 2.23 2.25 -2.13
C SER A 279 1.61 2.28 -3.55
N ASP A 280 0.93 1.20 -3.96
CA ASP A 280 0.22 1.15 -5.24
C ASP A 280 -0.97 2.12 -5.25
N LYS A 281 -1.78 2.12 -4.18
CA LYS A 281 -2.97 2.97 -4.04
C LYS A 281 -2.59 4.45 -4.07
N ILE A 282 -1.59 4.87 -3.31
CA ILE A 282 -1.15 6.26 -3.25
C ILE A 282 -0.48 6.68 -4.56
N GLY A 283 0.36 5.83 -5.17
CA GLY A 283 0.97 6.13 -6.47
C GLY A 283 -0.08 6.37 -7.55
N LEU A 284 -1.13 5.52 -7.59
CA LEU A 284 -2.24 5.69 -8.51
C LEU A 284 -3.08 6.94 -8.20
N ALA A 285 -3.35 7.21 -6.92
CA ALA A 285 -4.05 8.42 -6.49
C ALA A 285 -3.30 9.69 -6.91
N ARG A 286 -1.98 9.76 -6.66
CA ARG A 286 -1.11 10.89 -7.08
C ARG A 286 -1.15 11.10 -8.58
N ASN A 287 -1.06 10.03 -9.37
CA ASN A 287 -1.15 10.08 -10.82
C ASN A 287 -2.45 10.74 -11.29
N ILE A 288 -3.59 10.35 -10.73
CA ILE A 288 -4.90 10.85 -11.17
C ILE A 288 -5.17 12.25 -10.63
N ILE A 289 -4.82 12.54 -9.38
CA ILE A 289 -4.88 13.89 -8.81
C ILE A 289 -4.04 14.85 -9.65
N SER A 290 -2.83 14.45 -10.04
CA SER A 290 -1.97 15.29 -10.89
C SER A 290 -2.56 15.57 -12.28
N LEU A 291 -3.49 14.75 -12.78
CA LEU A 291 -4.16 15.04 -14.05
C LEU A 291 -5.30 16.05 -13.90
N SER A 292 -5.94 16.10 -12.74
CA SER A 292 -7.10 16.97 -12.47
C SER A 292 -6.73 18.35 -11.92
N LEU A 293 -5.58 18.47 -11.26
CA LEU A 293 -5.09 19.76 -10.74
C LEU A 293 -4.77 20.73 -11.88
N THR A 294 -5.16 21.99 -11.66
CA THR A 294 -4.74 23.15 -12.48
C THR A 294 -3.61 23.90 -11.79
N GLU A 295 -2.83 24.66 -12.56
CA GLU A 295 -1.72 25.45 -12.00
C GLU A 295 -2.22 26.37 -10.87
N ASN A 296 -1.51 26.33 -9.73
CA ASN A 296 -1.80 27.13 -8.52
C ASN A 296 -3.15 26.87 -7.84
N SER A 297 -3.82 25.74 -8.10
CA SER A 297 -5.04 25.35 -7.40
C SER A 297 -4.93 23.96 -6.79
N LEU A 298 -5.56 23.77 -5.63
CA LEU A 298 -5.78 22.46 -5.01
C LEU A 298 -7.17 21.90 -5.32
N ASN A 299 -7.98 22.60 -6.13
CA ASN A 299 -9.30 22.13 -6.51
C ASN A 299 -9.21 20.87 -7.38
N ILE A 300 -9.99 19.87 -7.00
CA ILE A 300 -10.19 18.65 -7.77
C ILE A 300 -11.70 18.41 -7.92
N SER A 301 -12.11 17.84 -9.05
CA SER A 301 -13.52 17.51 -9.28
C SER A 301 -13.94 16.26 -8.50
N ASP A 302 -15.21 16.15 -8.14
CA ASP A 302 -15.76 14.96 -7.47
C ASP A 302 -15.55 13.66 -8.25
N SER A 303 -15.43 13.76 -9.59
CA SER A 303 -15.13 12.62 -10.46
C SER A 303 -13.75 12.01 -10.21
N VAL A 304 -12.79 12.73 -9.61
CA VAL A 304 -11.43 12.26 -9.36
C VAL A 304 -11.43 11.01 -8.49
N TYR A 305 -12.25 10.98 -7.44
CA TYR A 305 -12.36 9.80 -6.58
C TYR A 305 -12.85 8.56 -7.36
N LEU A 306 -13.86 8.73 -8.22
CA LEU A 306 -14.36 7.65 -9.08
C LEU A 306 -13.31 7.19 -10.09
N SER A 307 -12.53 8.13 -10.66
CA SER A 307 -11.42 7.83 -11.56
C SER A 307 -10.30 7.06 -10.86
N ILE A 308 -9.99 7.37 -9.60
CA ILE A 308 -9.04 6.60 -8.78
C ILE A 308 -9.53 5.17 -8.60
N GLN A 309 -10.80 5.00 -8.19
CA GLN A 309 -11.36 3.67 -7.98
C GLN A 309 -11.40 2.83 -9.27
N SER A 310 -11.83 3.41 -10.39
CA SER A 310 -11.90 2.71 -11.67
C SER A 310 -10.52 2.36 -12.22
N SER A 311 -9.56 3.28 -12.10
CA SER A 311 -8.18 3.05 -12.54
C SER A 311 -7.49 1.98 -11.69
N TYR A 312 -7.76 1.91 -10.38
CA TYR A 312 -7.23 0.82 -9.55
C TYR A 312 -7.82 -0.54 -9.93
N LYS A 313 -9.11 -0.61 -10.27
CA LYS A 313 -9.72 -1.84 -10.82
C LYS A 313 -9.06 -2.24 -12.15
N ALA A 314 -8.81 -1.28 -13.03
CA ALA A 314 -8.12 -1.52 -14.30
C ALA A 314 -6.67 -1.99 -14.09
N TYR A 315 -5.96 -1.40 -13.12
CA TYR A 315 -4.61 -1.81 -12.72
C TYR A 315 -4.57 -3.27 -12.25
N LEU A 316 -5.50 -3.67 -11.37
CA LEU A 316 -5.62 -5.06 -10.91
C LEU A 316 -5.93 -6.01 -12.08
N GLN A 317 -6.85 -5.65 -12.97
CA GLN A 317 -7.20 -6.46 -14.14
C GLN A 317 -6.02 -6.61 -15.11
N ALA A 318 -5.26 -5.53 -15.35
CA ALA A 318 -4.07 -5.56 -16.19
C ALA A 318 -2.97 -6.44 -15.59
N ASN A 319 -2.76 -6.38 -14.27
CA ASN A 319 -1.78 -7.23 -13.59
C ASN A 319 -2.16 -8.72 -13.63
N ILE A 320 -3.44 -9.04 -13.42
CA ILE A 320 -3.95 -10.42 -13.60
C ILE A 320 -3.75 -10.89 -15.04
N SER A 321 -4.07 -10.03 -16.01
CA SER A 321 -3.89 -10.35 -17.44
C SER A 321 -2.42 -10.63 -17.79
N LYS A 322 -1.49 -9.80 -17.29
CA LYS A 322 -0.04 -10.01 -17.47
C LYS A 322 0.42 -11.33 -16.83
N TYR A 323 -0.05 -11.65 -15.63
CA TYR A 323 0.26 -12.93 -15.00
C TYR A 323 -0.22 -14.13 -15.84
N ILE A 324 -1.45 -14.06 -16.38
CA ILE A 324 -1.98 -15.10 -17.28
C ILE A 324 -1.15 -15.19 -18.56
N GLU A 325 -0.75 -14.06 -19.15
CA GLU A 325 0.09 -14.02 -20.34
C GLU A 325 1.44 -14.70 -20.10
N ILE A 326 2.12 -14.40 -18.99
CA ILE A 326 3.39 -15.05 -18.62
C ILE A 326 3.18 -16.55 -18.42
N ARG A 327 2.12 -16.95 -17.70
CA ARG A 327 1.79 -18.36 -17.50
C ARG A 327 1.58 -19.08 -18.84
N ASN A 328 0.83 -18.48 -19.76
CA ASN A 328 0.58 -19.08 -21.07
C ASN A 328 1.88 -19.19 -21.90
N LYS A 329 2.77 -18.19 -21.86
CA LYS A 329 4.09 -18.28 -22.50
C LYS A 329 4.92 -19.45 -21.98
N ILE A 330 4.89 -19.71 -20.67
CA ILE A 330 5.55 -20.89 -20.08
C ILE A 330 4.94 -22.19 -20.64
N VAL A 331 3.62 -22.27 -20.72
CA VAL A 331 2.91 -23.44 -21.28
C VAL A 331 3.24 -23.64 -22.77
N ASP A 332 3.29 -22.55 -23.55
CA ASP A 332 3.64 -22.60 -24.98
C ASP A 332 5.09 -23.06 -25.19
N GLU A 333 6.04 -22.56 -24.39
CA GLU A 333 7.43 -23.04 -24.44
C GLU A 333 7.54 -24.52 -24.01
N LEU A 334 6.73 -24.97 -23.05
CA LEU A 334 6.68 -26.39 -22.64
C LEU A 334 6.09 -27.29 -23.75
N SER A 335 5.03 -26.83 -24.41
CA SER A 335 4.46 -27.47 -25.59
C SER A 335 5.48 -27.58 -26.71
N TRP A 336 6.25 -26.52 -26.97
CA TRP A 336 7.37 -26.54 -27.92
C TRP A 336 8.45 -27.57 -27.52
N ILE A 337 8.75 -27.71 -26.23
CA ILE A 337 9.68 -28.75 -25.74
C ILE A 337 9.14 -30.16 -26.03
N SER A 338 7.85 -30.40 -25.82
CA SER A 338 7.18 -31.69 -26.12
C SER A 338 7.12 -31.98 -27.63
N GLN A 339 6.85 -30.97 -28.47
CA GLN A 339 6.97 -31.14 -29.92
C GLN A 339 8.41 -31.51 -30.30
N LYS A 340 9.40 -30.82 -29.71
CA LYS A 340 10.81 -31.03 -30.04
C LYS A 340 11.33 -32.39 -29.58
N SER A 341 10.88 -32.92 -28.44
CA SER A 341 11.22 -34.28 -28.00
C SER A 341 10.67 -35.33 -28.96
N GLY A 342 9.44 -35.13 -29.46
CA GLY A 342 8.82 -35.93 -30.52
C GLY A 342 9.66 -35.95 -31.81
N GLU A 343 10.10 -34.77 -32.28
CA GLU A 343 10.98 -34.64 -33.43
C GLU A 343 12.32 -35.36 -33.25
N ILE A 344 12.98 -35.21 -32.09
CA ILE A 344 14.25 -35.90 -31.79
C ILE A 344 14.07 -37.42 -31.90
N ALA A 345 13.00 -37.95 -31.33
CA ALA A 345 12.70 -39.39 -31.38
C ALA A 345 12.38 -39.87 -32.81
N SER A 346 11.61 -39.08 -33.57
CA SER A 346 11.25 -39.37 -34.95
C SER A 346 12.45 -39.32 -35.89
N ASN A 347 13.34 -38.33 -35.73
CA ASN A 347 14.57 -38.21 -36.49
C ASN A 347 15.48 -39.43 -36.29
N TYR A 348 15.56 -39.95 -35.06
CA TYR A 348 16.32 -41.17 -34.79
C TYR A 348 15.70 -42.41 -35.45
N LEU A 349 14.38 -42.53 -35.44
CA LEU A 349 13.67 -43.58 -36.18
C LEU A 349 13.91 -43.46 -37.69
N SER A 350 13.87 -42.25 -38.24
CA SER A 350 14.12 -41.98 -39.66
C SER A 350 15.55 -42.38 -40.05
N ASN A 351 16.55 -42.08 -39.22
CA ASN A 351 17.93 -42.52 -39.46
C ASN A 351 18.04 -44.05 -39.50
N TYR A 352 17.37 -44.75 -38.58
CA TYR A 352 17.31 -46.22 -38.60
C TYR A 352 16.65 -46.74 -39.89
N GLN A 353 15.48 -46.22 -40.27
CA GLN A 353 14.77 -46.61 -41.50
C GLN A 353 15.63 -46.39 -42.74
N LYS A 354 16.26 -45.22 -42.88
CA LYS A 354 17.18 -44.91 -43.98
C LYS A 354 18.29 -45.94 -44.06
N SER A 355 18.89 -46.27 -42.91
CA SER A 355 19.92 -47.31 -42.84
C SER A 355 19.42 -48.64 -43.40
N ILE A 356 18.26 -49.13 -42.95
CA ILE A 356 17.69 -50.40 -43.43
C ILE A 356 17.39 -50.34 -44.93
N PHE A 357 16.75 -49.27 -45.41
CA PHE A 357 16.41 -49.14 -46.82
C PHE A 357 17.66 -49.12 -47.70
N THR A 358 18.74 -48.46 -47.26
CA THR A 358 20.02 -48.51 -47.98
C THR A 358 20.54 -49.95 -48.08
N PHE A 359 20.43 -50.77 -47.03
CA PHE A 359 20.79 -52.19 -47.11
C PHE A 359 19.90 -52.99 -48.05
N LEU A 360 18.58 -52.86 -47.90
CA LEU A 360 17.64 -53.60 -48.73
C LEU A 360 17.85 -53.27 -50.20
N SER A 361 18.03 -51.99 -50.54
CA SER A 361 18.36 -51.56 -51.90
C SER A 361 19.65 -52.19 -52.39
N PHE A 362 20.73 -52.21 -51.59
CA PHE A 362 21.98 -52.88 -51.94
C PHE A 362 21.78 -54.37 -52.23
N PHE A 363 21.12 -55.11 -51.35
CA PHE A 363 20.88 -56.55 -51.54
C PHE A 363 20.02 -56.83 -52.77
N ILE A 364 18.95 -56.08 -52.98
CA ILE A 364 18.10 -56.20 -54.18
C ILE A 364 18.94 -55.96 -55.44
N SER A 365 19.79 -54.94 -55.46
CA SER A 365 20.70 -54.68 -56.59
C SER A 365 21.67 -55.83 -56.84
N VAL A 366 22.27 -56.41 -55.80
CA VAL A 366 23.15 -57.58 -55.92
C VAL A 366 22.40 -58.79 -56.48
N PHE A 367 21.20 -59.08 -55.98
CA PHE A 367 20.39 -60.19 -56.49
C PHE A 367 19.97 -60.01 -57.95
N ILE A 368 19.55 -58.80 -58.35
CA ILE A 368 19.19 -58.50 -59.75
C ILE A 368 20.40 -58.67 -60.67
N LEU A 369 21.57 -58.13 -60.29
CA LEU A 369 22.80 -58.24 -61.08
C LEU A 369 23.25 -59.69 -61.26
N ARG A 370 23.04 -60.53 -60.24
CA ARG A 370 23.32 -61.97 -60.32
C ARG A 370 22.35 -62.69 -61.24
N PHE A 371 21.04 -62.42 -61.11
CA PHE A 371 20.02 -63.03 -61.96
C PHE A 371 20.26 -62.72 -63.45
N LEU A 372 20.70 -61.50 -63.77
CA LEU A 372 21.01 -61.09 -65.15
C LEU A 372 22.27 -61.73 -65.74
N LYS A 373 23.19 -62.24 -64.91
CA LYS A 373 24.47 -62.80 -65.36
C LYS A 373 24.42 -64.30 -65.70
N GLU A 374 23.27 -64.98 -65.52
CA GLU A 374 23.10 -66.43 -65.74
C GLU A 374 24.15 -67.33 -65.02
N GLU A 375 24.83 -66.83 -63.98
CA GLU A 375 25.77 -67.59 -63.15
C GLU A 375 25.01 -68.44 -62.12
N VAL A 376 24.39 -69.54 -62.57
CA VAL A 376 23.60 -70.46 -61.72
C VAL A 376 24.49 -71.50 -61.00
N SER A 377 25.82 -71.56 -61.26
CA SER A 377 26.66 -72.68 -60.81
C SER A 377 27.42 -72.49 -59.48
N ASN A 378 27.41 -71.32 -58.84
CA ASN A 378 27.92 -71.15 -57.47
C ASN A 378 26.81 -70.61 -56.56
N ASN A 379 26.38 -71.43 -55.60
CA ASN A 379 25.19 -71.20 -54.78
C ASN A 379 25.35 -70.11 -53.71
N GLY A 380 26.47 -69.37 -53.66
CA GLY A 380 26.69 -68.31 -52.67
C GLY A 380 27.33 -67.02 -53.19
N PHE A 381 27.46 -66.01 -52.31
CA PHE A 381 28.11 -64.72 -52.58
C PHE A 381 29.58 -64.92 -52.96
N SER A 382 30.03 -64.24 -54.01
CA SER A 382 31.43 -64.20 -54.42
C SER A 382 32.28 -63.43 -53.39
N LYS A 383 33.61 -63.58 -53.48
CA LYS A 383 34.55 -62.85 -52.61
C LYS A 383 34.33 -61.35 -52.66
N ALA A 384 34.11 -60.77 -53.84
CA ALA A 384 33.89 -59.33 -54.00
C ALA A 384 32.57 -58.90 -53.34
N GLU A 385 31.47 -59.61 -53.58
CA GLU A 385 30.15 -59.29 -53.01
C GLU A 385 30.13 -59.42 -51.49
N THR A 386 30.86 -60.39 -50.93
CA THR A 386 31.03 -60.56 -49.48
C THR A 386 31.81 -59.40 -48.85
N ILE A 387 32.88 -58.94 -49.51
CA ILE A 387 33.67 -57.80 -49.01
C ILE A 387 32.83 -56.51 -49.08
N PHE A 388 32.09 -56.29 -50.16
CA PHE A 388 31.22 -55.11 -50.28
C PHE A 388 30.08 -55.14 -49.25
N SER A 389 29.41 -56.27 -49.04
CA SER A 389 28.33 -56.37 -48.05
C SER A 389 28.82 -56.12 -46.62
N LEU A 390 29.98 -56.66 -46.24
CA LEU A 390 30.62 -56.37 -44.96
C LEU A 390 31.03 -54.90 -44.82
N SER A 391 31.52 -54.27 -45.90
CA SER A 391 31.88 -52.85 -45.91
C SER A 391 30.67 -51.95 -45.71
N PHE A 392 29.55 -52.26 -46.35
CA PHE A 392 28.28 -51.58 -46.11
C PHE A 392 27.85 -51.77 -44.66
N LEU A 393 27.88 -52.99 -44.10
CA LEU A 393 27.53 -53.27 -42.70
C LEU A 393 28.38 -52.47 -41.70
N LEU A 394 29.68 -52.32 -41.98
CA LEU A 394 30.55 -51.45 -41.20
C LEU A 394 30.08 -49.98 -41.26
N LEU A 395 29.73 -49.49 -42.45
CA LEU A 395 29.20 -48.13 -42.62
C LEU A 395 27.88 -47.91 -41.86
N SER A 396 26.99 -48.91 -41.84
CA SER A 396 25.76 -48.90 -41.00
C SER A 396 26.07 -48.72 -39.53
N PHE A 397 27.06 -49.48 -39.05
CA PHE A 397 27.45 -49.46 -37.65
C PHE A 397 28.05 -48.10 -37.28
N LEU A 398 28.88 -47.52 -38.14
CA LEU A 398 29.37 -46.14 -37.97
C LEU A 398 28.21 -45.13 -37.97
N PHE A 399 27.22 -45.31 -38.85
CA PHE A 399 26.05 -44.42 -38.92
C PHE A 399 25.14 -44.54 -37.68
N LEU A 400 25.03 -45.73 -37.09
CA LEU A 400 24.39 -45.95 -35.79
C LEU A 400 25.11 -45.17 -34.68
N ILE A 401 26.44 -45.26 -34.59
CA ILE A 401 27.24 -44.53 -33.59
C ILE A 401 27.02 -43.02 -33.74
N PHE A 402 27.11 -42.51 -34.96
CA PHE A 402 26.87 -41.11 -35.28
C PHE A 402 25.46 -40.67 -34.87
N SER A 403 24.44 -41.47 -35.18
CA SER A 403 23.04 -41.17 -34.84
C SER A 403 22.79 -41.15 -33.33
N ILE A 404 23.43 -42.05 -32.57
CA ILE A 404 23.36 -42.06 -31.10
C ILE A 404 24.01 -40.80 -30.53
N TRP A 405 25.16 -40.38 -31.09
CA TRP A 405 25.84 -39.17 -30.67
C TRP A 405 25.00 -37.92 -30.92
N ASN A 406 24.46 -37.76 -32.13
CA ASN A 406 23.60 -36.63 -32.49
C ASN A 406 22.36 -36.54 -31.59
N LEU A 407 21.68 -37.68 -31.32
CA LEU A 407 20.54 -37.71 -30.40
C LEU A 407 20.92 -37.25 -28.98
N LYS A 408 22.09 -37.65 -28.47
CA LYS A 408 22.58 -37.20 -27.15
C LYS A 408 22.79 -35.69 -27.13
N LEU A 409 23.36 -35.11 -28.19
CA LEU A 409 23.58 -33.68 -28.30
C LEU A 409 22.25 -32.91 -28.30
N GLU A 410 21.29 -33.33 -29.13
CA GLU A 410 19.97 -32.67 -29.18
C GLU A 410 19.22 -32.78 -27.86
N LYS A 411 19.24 -33.95 -27.21
CA LYS A 411 18.68 -34.14 -25.87
C LYS A 411 19.31 -33.19 -24.85
N THR A 412 20.64 -33.07 -24.86
CA THR A 412 21.35 -32.17 -23.93
C THR A 412 20.98 -30.71 -24.17
N ARG A 413 20.84 -30.31 -25.45
CA ARG A 413 20.36 -28.98 -25.82
C ARG A 413 18.94 -28.72 -25.33
N LEU A 414 18.06 -29.72 -25.38
CA LEU A 414 16.69 -29.63 -24.87
C LEU A 414 16.66 -29.44 -23.34
N ILE A 415 17.47 -30.20 -22.60
CA ILE A 415 17.62 -30.05 -21.14
C ILE A 415 18.07 -28.64 -20.78
N ARG A 416 19.10 -28.13 -21.46
CA ARG A 416 19.58 -26.76 -21.24
C ARG A 416 18.50 -25.72 -21.53
N LYS A 417 17.71 -25.90 -22.60
CA LYS A 417 16.60 -24.98 -22.91
C LYS A 417 15.55 -24.94 -21.80
N TYR A 418 15.18 -26.09 -21.26
CA TYR A 418 14.24 -26.17 -20.14
C TYR A 418 14.75 -25.48 -18.87
N ASN A 419 16.01 -25.71 -18.51
CA ASN A 419 16.62 -25.04 -17.34
C ASN A 419 16.71 -23.53 -17.53
N ASN A 420 17.02 -23.07 -18.75
CA ASN A 420 17.04 -21.64 -19.08
C ASN A 420 15.65 -21.01 -19.04
N LEU A 421 14.61 -21.74 -19.42
CA LEU A 421 13.21 -21.30 -19.29
C LEU A 421 12.91 -21.03 -17.81
N LYS A 422 13.18 -22.01 -16.93
CA LYS A 422 12.97 -21.84 -15.47
C LYS A 422 13.65 -20.60 -14.93
N SER A 423 14.95 -20.46 -15.21
CA SER A 423 15.75 -19.35 -14.72
C SER A 423 15.32 -17.99 -15.27
N ARG A 424 14.68 -17.92 -16.44
CA ARG A 424 14.25 -16.64 -17.02
C ARG A 424 13.02 -16.07 -16.31
N TYR A 425 12.13 -16.95 -15.85
CA TYR A 425 10.87 -16.53 -15.25
C TYR A 425 10.98 -16.29 -13.73
N THR A 426 12.10 -16.62 -13.08
CA THR A 426 12.33 -16.33 -11.64
C THR A 426 12.41 -14.84 -11.32
N ASP A 427 12.75 -13.99 -12.28
CA ASP A 427 12.78 -12.53 -12.09
C ASP A 427 11.37 -11.91 -12.14
N LEU A 428 10.37 -12.65 -12.63
CA LEU A 428 9.02 -12.17 -12.86
C LEU A 428 7.98 -12.85 -11.97
N LEU A 429 8.25 -14.07 -11.54
CA LEU A 429 7.34 -14.91 -10.76
C LEU A 429 8.07 -15.51 -9.56
N ASP A 430 7.33 -15.72 -8.48
CA ASP A 430 7.84 -16.48 -7.36
C ASP A 430 8.18 -17.92 -7.76
N VAL A 431 9.27 -18.45 -7.18
CA VAL A 431 9.76 -19.81 -7.45
C VAL A 431 8.68 -20.87 -7.25
N LYS A 432 7.83 -20.69 -6.23
CA LYS A 432 6.70 -21.59 -5.94
C LYS A 432 5.63 -21.58 -7.03
N ASP A 433 5.39 -20.42 -7.65
CA ASP A 433 4.45 -20.32 -8.76
C ASP A 433 4.98 -21.01 -10.01
N ILE A 434 6.27 -20.86 -10.30
CA ILE A 434 6.94 -21.57 -11.41
C ILE A 434 6.84 -23.09 -11.22
N GLU A 435 7.13 -23.59 -10.02
CA GLU A 435 7.03 -25.02 -9.69
C GLU A 435 5.61 -25.55 -9.87
N ARG A 436 4.59 -24.78 -9.46
CA ARG A 436 3.18 -25.12 -9.65
C ARG A 436 2.79 -25.14 -11.14
N ILE A 437 3.21 -24.13 -11.92
CA ILE A 437 2.92 -24.05 -13.36
C ILE A 437 3.54 -25.26 -14.09
N LEU A 438 4.76 -25.63 -13.72
CA LEU A 438 5.51 -26.75 -14.31
C LEU A 438 5.19 -28.12 -13.68
N LYS A 439 4.29 -28.17 -12.70
CA LYS A 439 3.90 -29.39 -11.95
C LYS A 439 5.11 -30.19 -11.43
N GLY A 440 6.10 -29.50 -10.85
CA GLY A 440 7.32 -30.15 -10.36
C GLY A 440 8.10 -30.90 -11.45
N ASP A 441 8.11 -30.35 -12.67
CA ASP A 441 8.83 -30.86 -13.85
C ASP A 441 8.32 -32.18 -14.40
N ALA A 442 7.14 -32.64 -13.96
CA ALA A 442 6.59 -33.94 -14.34
C ALA A 442 6.50 -34.11 -15.87
N GLU A 443 5.98 -33.11 -16.58
CA GLU A 443 5.82 -33.16 -18.05
C GLU A 443 7.18 -33.19 -18.76
N PHE A 444 8.14 -32.37 -18.32
CA PHE A 444 9.48 -32.38 -18.89
C PHE A 444 10.22 -33.70 -18.65
N ASN A 445 10.13 -34.24 -17.42
CA ASN A 445 10.72 -35.52 -17.07
C ASN A 445 10.13 -36.67 -17.89
N TYR A 446 8.82 -36.62 -18.14
CA TYR A 446 8.16 -37.55 -19.05
C TYR A 446 8.75 -37.49 -20.46
N GLU A 447 8.93 -36.29 -21.03
CA GLU A 447 9.53 -36.13 -22.38
C GLU A 447 10.97 -36.67 -22.47
N ILE A 448 11.78 -36.42 -21.43
CA ILE A 448 13.13 -36.97 -21.34
C ILE A 448 13.11 -38.50 -21.25
N SER A 449 12.17 -39.07 -20.50
CA SER A 449 11.97 -40.52 -20.41
C SER A 449 11.54 -41.13 -21.75
N TYR A 450 10.66 -40.43 -22.48
CA TYR A 450 10.17 -40.82 -23.80
C TYR A 450 11.31 -40.94 -24.81
N ILE A 451 12.18 -39.92 -24.90
CA ILE A 451 13.38 -39.96 -25.77
C ILE A 451 14.28 -41.14 -25.40
N ASN A 452 14.52 -41.39 -24.11
CA ASN A 452 15.40 -42.48 -23.67
C ASN A 452 14.81 -43.86 -24.01
N LYS A 453 13.51 -44.05 -23.83
CA LYS A 453 12.80 -45.29 -24.17
C LYS A 453 12.86 -45.54 -25.68
N ARG A 454 12.58 -44.52 -26.50
CA ARG A 454 12.66 -44.60 -27.97
C ARG A 454 14.08 -44.90 -28.44
N LYS A 455 15.08 -44.20 -27.90
CA LYS A 455 16.49 -44.47 -28.15
C LYS A 455 16.82 -45.94 -27.88
N ARG A 456 16.48 -46.47 -26.71
CA ARG A 456 16.77 -47.87 -26.34
C ARG A 456 16.12 -48.85 -27.32
N ASN A 457 14.82 -48.68 -27.57
CA ASN A 457 14.06 -49.59 -28.43
C ASN A 457 14.59 -49.60 -29.86
N TYR A 458 14.81 -48.42 -30.46
CA TYR A 458 15.29 -48.33 -31.84
C TYR A 458 16.76 -48.74 -31.97
N THR A 459 17.60 -48.49 -30.97
CA THR A 459 18.98 -49.00 -30.96
C THR A 459 19.01 -50.52 -30.92
N PHE A 460 18.19 -51.14 -30.07
CA PHE A 460 18.08 -52.59 -29.97
C PHE A 460 17.61 -53.20 -31.30
N LEU A 461 16.56 -52.63 -31.91
CA LEU A 461 16.10 -53.04 -33.23
C LEU A 461 17.20 -52.90 -34.29
N TRP A 462 17.90 -51.77 -34.32
CA TRP A 462 18.96 -51.53 -35.30
C TRP A 462 20.14 -52.51 -35.17
N ILE A 463 20.60 -52.76 -33.93
CA ILE A 463 21.65 -53.76 -33.67
C ILE A 463 21.17 -55.15 -34.10
N THR A 464 19.94 -55.53 -33.75
CA THR A 464 19.36 -56.82 -34.14
C THR A 464 19.29 -56.95 -35.66
N THR A 465 18.89 -55.91 -36.39
CA THR A 465 18.88 -55.91 -37.86
C THR A 465 20.29 -56.07 -38.44
N ILE A 466 21.29 -55.35 -37.90
CA ILE A 466 22.68 -55.51 -38.34
C ILE A 466 23.17 -56.94 -38.09
N LEU A 467 22.86 -57.54 -36.93
CA LEU A 467 23.24 -58.93 -36.61
C LEU A 467 22.59 -59.94 -37.55
N VAL A 468 21.30 -59.78 -37.85
CA VAL A 468 20.59 -60.64 -38.80
C VAL A 468 21.19 -60.51 -40.21
N LEU A 469 21.52 -59.29 -40.64
CA LEU A 469 22.16 -59.04 -41.94
C LEU A 469 23.58 -59.63 -42.00
N ILE A 470 24.37 -59.54 -40.93
CA ILE A 470 25.67 -60.21 -40.83
C ILE A 470 25.48 -61.73 -40.96
N ALA A 471 24.55 -62.30 -40.20
CA ALA A 471 24.29 -63.74 -40.24
C ALA A 471 23.87 -64.21 -41.64
N THR A 472 23.03 -63.45 -42.34
CA THR A 472 22.63 -63.78 -43.73
C THR A 472 23.80 -63.72 -44.70
N VAL A 473 24.66 -62.69 -44.61
CA VAL A 473 25.88 -62.63 -45.42
C VAL A 473 26.79 -63.84 -45.15
N LEU A 474 26.96 -64.24 -43.89
CA LEU A 474 27.78 -65.39 -43.50
C LEU A 474 27.20 -66.74 -43.93
N THR A 475 25.88 -66.88 -44.01
CA THR A 475 25.25 -68.11 -44.53
C THR A 475 25.32 -68.23 -46.05
N VAL A 476 25.29 -67.10 -46.75
CA VAL A 476 25.24 -67.09 -48.23
C VAL A 476 26.65 -67.01 -48.82
N SER A 477 27.67 -66.54 -48.11
CA SER A 477 29.03 -66.42 -48.65
C SER A 477 29.75 -67.75 -48.80
N GLU A 478 30.28 -68.06 -49.98
CA GLU A 478 31.17 -69.24 -50.15
C GLU A 478 32.56 -69.01 -49.55
N TYR A 479 32.96 -67.75 -49.36
CA TYR A 479 34.30 -67.36 -48.94
C TYR A 479 34.44 -67.23 -47.41
N LEU A 480 33.40 -66.75 -46.72
CA LEU A 480 33.43 -66.52 -45.27
C LEU A 480 32.21 -67.17 -44.62
N ASN A 481 32.30 -68.47 -44.35
CA ASN A 481 31.22 -69.29 -43.81
C ASN A 481 31.37 -69.54 -42.30
N TRP A 482 30.28 -69.97 -41.66
CA TRP A 482 30.24 -70.31 -40.23
C TRP A 482 31.33 -71.30 -39.80
N CYS A 483 31.70 -72.27 -40.65
CA CYS A 483 32.74 -73.25 -40.36
C CYS A 483 34.13 -72.63 -40.18
N MET A 484 34.53 -71.67 -41.03
CA MET A 484 35.83 -70.99 -40.90
C MET A 484 35.91 -70.12 -39.64
N ILE A 485 34.80 -69.50 -39.23
CA ILE A 485 34.75 -68.68 -38.01
C ILE A 485 34.87 -69.56 -36.76
N LEU A 486 34.22 -70.73 -36.74
CA LEU A 486 34.31 -71.69 -35.64
C LEU A 486 35.71 -72.30 -35.52
N GLU A 487 36.37 -72.61 -36.64
CA GLU A 487 37.77 -73.04 -36.65
C GLU A 487 38.70 -71.96 -36.08
N PHE A 488 38.56 -70.71 -36.50
CA PHE A 488 39.38 -69.60 -36.00
C PHE A 488 39.16 -69.28 -34.51
N LEU A 489 37.92 -69.41 -34.00
CA LEU A 489 37.62 -69.19 -32.58
C LEU A 489 38.15 -70.34 -31.70
N THR A 490 38.12 -71.57 -32.20
CA THR A 490 38.64 -72.75 -31.47
C THR A 490 40.18 -72.81 -31.49
N GLU A 491 40.84 -72.32 -32.54
CA GLU A 491 42.29 -72.14 -32.58
C GLU A 491 42.81 -71.11 -31.58
N LYS A 492 42.04 -70.05 -31.30
CA LYS A 492 42.42 -68.99 -30.34
C LYS A 492 42.10 -69.30 -28.87
N MET A 493 41.32 -70.35 -28.59
CA MET A 493 41.00 -70.80 -27.23
C MET A 493 41.92 -71.92 -26.71
N LYS A 494 42.80 -72.46 -27.57
CA LYS A 494 44.00 -73.20 -27.17
C LYS A 494 45.15 -72.23 -26.95
#